data_AF-A0A535JDB3-F1
#
_entry.id   AF-A0A535JDB3-F1
#
_cell.length_a   1.000
_cell.length_b   1.000
_cell.length_c   1.000
_cell.angle_alpha   90.00
_cell.angle_beta   90.00
_cell.angle_gamma   90.00
#
_symmetry.space_group_name_H-M   'P 1'
#
loop_
_entity.id
_entity.type
_entity.pdbx_description
1 polymer ?
#
loop_
_entity_poly.entity_id
_entity_poly.type
_entity_poly.pdbx_seq_one_letter_code
_entity_poly.pdbx_strand_id
1 'polypeptide(L)'
;MLSLGIYLPLWLGFTWAELRRETGDERMQPLGHALSVFIPGYGYWQVYRHFSLIGSLLKRVEASTRVDPLSATIGVVLWSLTFLHYSTEPIFVAFDTIELVAATAVVVYGQRALNVYWRARPGPSMEERMLSTDWIAVAAAAAYFLTWILTYVTTSSN
;
A
#
# COMPACT_ATOMS: atom_id res chain seq x y z
N MET A 1 16.27 4.27 -6.38
CA MET A 1 14.92 4.59 -5.87
C MET A 1 14.17 5.46 -6.87
N LEU A 2 13.23 4.92 -7.66
CA LEU A 2 12.42 5.77 -8.56
C LEU A 2 10.95 5.35 -8.73
N SER A 3 10.41 4.35 -8.01
CA SER A 3 8.97 4.04 -8.15
C SER A 3 8.27 3.40 -6.94
N LEU A 4 8.95 2.75 -6.01
CA LEU A 4 8.28 1.96 -4.98
C LEU A 4 7.80 2.76 -3.74
N GLY A 5 8.57 3.74 -3.28
CA GLY A 5 8.17 4.58 -2.15
C GLY A 5 6.95 5.46 -2.46
N ILE A 6 6.88 6.06 -3.65
CA ILE A 6 5.78 6.97 -4.00
C ILE A 6 4.48 6.24 -4.36
N TYR A 7 4.55 4.94 -4.68
CA TYR A 7 3.41 4.18 -5.15
C TYR A 7 2.32 4.03 -4.09
N LEU A 8 2.68 3.75 -2.83
CA LEU A 8 1.70 3.65 -1.74
C LEU A 8 0.91 4.97 -1.51
N PRO A 9 1.56 6.15 -1.39
CA PRO A 9 0.87 7.44 -1.35
C PRO A 9 -0.08 7.66 -2.54
N LEU A 10 0.36 7.35 -3.77
CA LEU A 10 -0.45 7.51 -4.97
C LEU A 10 -1.67 6.59 -4.95
N TRP A 11 -1.47 5.31 -4.59
CA TRP A 11 -2.55 4.34 -4.47
C TRP A 11 -3.57 4.82 -3.44
N LEU A 12 -3.13 5.25 -2.25
CA LEU A 12 -4.00 5.81 -1.21
C LEU A 12 -4.82 7.00 -1.75
N GLY A 13 -4.20 7.90 -2.50
CA GLY A 13 -4.88 9.03 -3.11
C GLY A 13 -5.96 8.62 -4.11
N PHE A 14 -5.62 7.75 -5.06
CA PHE A 14 -6.54 7.32 -6.10
C PHE A 14 -7.71 6.52 -5.55
N THR A 15 -7.48 5.57 -4.64
CA THR A 15 -8.55 4.80 -4.01
C THR A 15 -9.40 5.67 -3.10
N TRP A 16 -8.83 6.70 -2.46
CA TRP A 16 -9.63 7.68 -1.70
C TRP A 16 -10.55 8.51 -2.61
N ALA A 17 -10.10 8.86 -3.83
CA ALA A 17 -10.94 9.52 -4.82
C ALA A 17 -12.09 8.61 -5.31
N GLU A 18 -11.84 7.31 -5.44
CA GLU A 18 -12.87 6.32 -5.75
C GLU A 18 -13.89 6.19 -4.62
N LEU A 19 -13.40 6.02 -3.40
CA LEU A 19 -14.25 5.92 -2.21
C LEU A 19 -15.06 7.20 -1.99
N ARG A 20 -14.51 8.39 -2.28
CA ARG A 20 -15.25 9.65 -2.28
C ARG A 20 -16.46 9.60 -3.23
N ARG A 21 -16.26 9.11 -4.46
CA ARG A 21 -17.35 8.99 -5.43
C ARG A 21 -18.42 8.01 -4.95
N GLU A 22 -18.00 6.96 -4.25
CA GLU A 22 -18.92 5.96 -3.71
C GLU A 22 -19.75 6.45 -2.53
N THR A 23 -19.13 7.18 -1.61
CA THR A 23 -19.80 7.69 -0.41
C THR A 23 -20.55 8.99 -0.65
N GLY A 24 -20.20 9.73 -1.72
CA GLY A 24 -20.68 11.09 -1.96
C GLY A 24 -20.13 12.11 -0.96
N ASP A 25 -19.13 11.77 -0.15
CA ASP A 25 -18.60 12.67 0.87
C ASP A 25 -17.57 13.65 0.29
N GLU A 26 -18.01 14.90 0.06
CA GLU A 26 -17.16 15.96 -0.48
C GLU A 26 -15.97 16.35 0.41
N ARG A 27 -16.00 16.00 1.71
CA ARG A 27 -14.90 16.29 2.65
C ARG A 27 -13.71 15.37 2.44
N MET A 28 -13.88 14.27 1.70
CA MET A 28 -12.78 13.37 1.35
C MET A 28 -11.86 14.05 0.32
N GLN A 29 -10.67 14.48 0.76
CA GLN A 29 -9.68 15.14 -0.09
C GLN A 29 -8.59 14.14 -0.55
N PRO A 30 -8.58 13.68 -1.83
CA PRO A 30 -7.65 12.65 -2.30
C PRO A 30 -6.17 13.03 -2.18
N LEU A 31 -5.84 14.26 -2.59
CA LEU A 31 -4.46 14.76 -2.51
C LEU A 31 -4.00 14.89 -1.05
N GLY A 32 -4.86 15.45 -0.19
CA GLY A 32 -4.58 15.55 1.25
C GLY A 32 -4.39 14.18 1.89
N HIS A 33 -5.18 13.18 1.50
CA HIS A 33 -5.05 11.80 1.97
C HIS A 33 -3.73 11.17 1.52
N ALA A 34 -3.36 11.31 0.24
CA ALA A 34 -2.09 10.81 -0.30
C ALA A 34 -0.88 11.39 0.45
N LEU A 35 -0.88 12.71 0.67
CA LEU A 35 0.22 13.41 1.33
C LEU A 35 0.24 13.21 2.85
N SER A 36 -0.89 12.85 3.46
CA SER A 36 -1.00 12.68 4.91
C SER A 36 -0.06 11.61 5.46
N VAL A 37 0.31 10.61 4.66
CA VAL A 37 1.18 9.51 5.07
C VAL A 37 2.59 9.98 5.47
N PHE A 38 3.00 11.17 5.01
CA PHE A 38 4.27 11.79 5.39
C PHE A 38 4.21 12.58 6.71
N ILE A 39 3.03 12.69 7.33
CA ILE A 39 2.83 13.35 8.62
C ILE A 39 2.74 12.27 9.70
N PRO A 40 3.76 12.09 10.56
CA PRO A 40 3.76 11.03 11.57
C PRO A 40 2.54 11.10 12.48
N GLY A 41 1.98 9.94 12.82
CA GLY A 41 0.77 9.82 13.63
C GLY A 41 -0.51 10.12 12.84
N TYR A 42 -0.63 11.32 12.26
CA TYR A 42 -1.81 11.71 11.46
C TYR A 42 -1.99 10.81 10.23
N GLY A 43 -0.91 10.52 9.52
CA GLY A 43 -0.92 9.62 8.36
C GLY A 43 -1.38 8.20 8.71
N TYR A 44 -0.93 7.67 9.85
CA TYR A 44 -1.35 6.34 10.32
C TYR A 44 -2.82 6.29 10.69
N TRP A 45 -3.32 7.36 11.33
CA TRP A 45 -4.74 7.51 11.59
C TRP A 45 -5.56 7.61 10.30
N GLN A 46 -5.08 8.34 9.29
CA GLN A 46 -5.73 8.39 7.98
C GLN A 46 -5.78 7.03 7.29
N VAL A 47 -4.68 6.26 7.33
CA VAL A 47 -4.65 4.88 6.81
C VAL A 47 -5.66 4.00 7.54
N TYR A 48 -5.71 4.09 8.88
CA TYR A 48 -6.70 3.33 9.66
C TYR A 48 -8.13 3.67 9.21
N ARG A 49 -8.44 4.96 8.99
CA ARG A 49 -9.74 5.39 8.48
C ARG A 49 -10.02 4.89 7.08
N HIS A 50 -9.00 4.88 6.23
CA HIS A 50 -9.09 4.37 4.87
C HIS A 50 -9.57 2.92 4.85
N PHE A 51 -8.87 2.04 5.57
CA PHE A 51 -9.23 0.63 5.62
C PHE A 51 -10.50 0.36 6.43
N SER A 52 -10.82 1.18 7.44
CA SER A 52 -12.10 1.11 8.16
C SER A 52 -13.30 1.40 7.24
N LEU A 53 -13.15 2.35 6.32
CA LEU A 53 -14.18 2.63 5.32
C LEU A 53 -14.37 1.45 4.37
N ILE A 54 -13.28 0.88 3.84
CA ILE A 54 -13.34 -0.34 3.00
C ILE A 54 -14.05 -1.47 3.74
N GLY A 55 -13.68 -1.73 5.00
CA GLY A 55 -14.32 -2.76 5.82
C GLY A 55 -15.82 -2.49 6.04
N SER A 56 -16.22 -1.23 6.17
CA SER A 56 -17.62 -0.84 6.29
C SER A 56 -18.40 -1.06 5.00
N LEU A 57 -17.79 -0.80 3.83
CA LEU A 57 -18.40 -1.06 2.52
C LEU A 57 -18.57 -2.55 2.26
N LEU A 58 -17.56 -3.37 2.59
CA LEU A 58 -17.65 -4.83 2.51
C LEU A 58 -18.79 -5.39 3.36
N LYS A 59 -19.00 -4.85 4.56
CA LYS A 59 -20.13 -5.23 5.42
C LYS A 59 -21.49 -4.91 4.79
N ARG A 60 -21.61 -3.78 4.07
CA ARG A 60 -22.87 -3.38 3.42
C ARG A 60 -23.31 -4.32 2.32
N VAL A 61 -22.37 -4.98 1.65
CA VAL A 61 -22.65 -5.98 0.60
C VAL A 61 -22.55 -7.41 1.14
N GLU A 62 -22.49 -7.58 2.46
CA GLU A 62 -22.39 -8.88 3.13
C GLU A 62 -21.25 -9.76 2.61
N ALA A 63 -20.13 -9.14 2.21
CA ALA A 63 -18.98 -9.89 1.70
C ALA A 63 -18.39 -10.81 2.77
N SER A 64 -17.99 -12.02 2.37
CA SER A 64 -17.28 -12.97 3.24
C SER A 64 -15.87 -12.50 3.60
N THR A 65 -15.25 -11.69 2.73
CA THR A 65 -13.93 -11.09 2.98
C THR A 65 -14.04 -9.98 4.01
N ARG A 66 -13.12 -9.97 4.97
CA ARG A 66 -13.01 -8.91 5.98
C ARG A 66 -11.68 -8.17 5.85
N VAL A 67 -11.71 -6.91 6.22
CA VAL A 67 -10.53 -6.06 6.32
C VAL A 67 -10.39 -5.62 7.77
N ASP A 68 -9.26 -5.99 8.37
CA ASP A 68 -8.75 -5.39 9.61
C ASP A 68 -7.92 -4.12 9.28
N PRO A 69 -8.36 -2.92 9.73
CA PRO A 69 -7.65 -1.68 9.46
C PRO A 69 -6.32 -1.55 10.21
N LEU A 70 -6.21 -2.14 11.40
CA LEU A 70 -4.99 -2.02 12.20
C LEU A 70 -3.81 -2.73 11.53
N SER A 71 -4.03 -3.91 10.96
CA SER A 71 -3.04 -4.66 10.18
C SER A 71 -2.49 -3.84 9.01
N ALA A 72 -3.36 -3.12 8.29
CA ALA A 72 -2.92 -2.24 7.20
C ALA A 72 -2.12 -1.05 7.73
N THR A 73 -2.54 -0.44 8.85
CA THR A 73 -1.79 0.63 9.51
C THR A 73 -0.40 0.17 9.96
N ILE A 74 -0.26 -1.02 10.54
CA ILE A 74 1.04 -1.60 10.90
C ILE A 74 1.92 -1.77 9.67
N GLY A 75 1.36 -2.24 8.55
CA GLY A 75 2.07 -2.30 7.27
C GLY A 75 2.63 -0.94 6.84
N VAL A 76 1.86 0.14 6.97
CA VAL A 76 2.34 1.49 6.65
C VAL A 76 3.41 1.98 7.64
N VAL A 77 3.30 1.65 8.93
CA VAL A 77 4.36 1.95 9.90
C VAL A 77 5.67 1.28 9.49
N LEU A 78 5.63 -0.01 9.12
CA LEU A 78 6.81 -0.74 8.65
C LEU A 78 7.38 -0.15 7.36
N TRP A 79 6.52 0.29 6.44
CA TRP A 79 6.92 0.99 5.22
C TRP A 79 7.59 2.35 5.47
N SER A 80 7.32 3.01 6.61
CA SER A 80 7.85 4.35 6.89
C SER A 80 9.21 4.37 7.60
N LEU A 81 9.79 3.21 7.94
CA LEU A 81 10.92 3.11 8.87
C LEU A 81 12.23 3.76 8.37
N THR A 82 12.45 3.82 7.06
CA THR A 82 13.64 4.38 6.40
C THR A 82 13.35 5.64 5.60
N PHE A 83 12.12 6.19 5.68
CA PHE A 83 11.71 7.35 4.90
C PHE A 83 12.65 8.57 5.01
N LEU A 84 13.40 8.66 6.12
CA LEU A 84 14.35 9.71 6.45
C LEU A 84 15.82 9.24 6.48
N HIS A 85 16.13 8.03 5.99
CA HIS A 85 17.48 7.47 6.03
C HIS A 85 17.85 6.76 4.73
N TYR A 86 18.87 7.29 4.07
CA TYR A 86 19.51 6.66 2.92
C TYR A 86 20.91 6.24 3.31
N SER A 87 21.16 4.93 3.31
CA SER A 87 22.47 4.37 3.59
C SER A 87 22.65 3.09 2.80
N THR A 88 23.89 2.84 2.38
CA THR A 88 24.29 1.59 1.73
C THR A 88 24.69 0.53 2.75
N GLU A 89 24.65 0.80 4.05
CA GLU A 89 24.97 -0.20 5.07
C GLU A 89 23.97 -1.37 5.01
N PRO A 90 24.41 -2.64 5.20
CA PRO A 90 23.58 -3.82 4.98
C PRO A 90 22.24 -3.83 5.73
N ILE A 91 22.21 -3.22 6.92
CA ILE A 91 20.98 -3.10 7.72
C ILE A 91 19.91 -2.23 7.06
N PHE A 92 20.29 -1.18 6.33
CA PHE A 92 19.34 -0.32 5.62
C PHE A 92 18.84 -0.97 4.34
N VAL A 93 19.67 -1.78 3.66
CA VAL A 93 19.22 -2.61 2.53
C VAL A 93 18.15 -3.62 2.98
N ALA A 94 18.31 -4.20 4.18
CA ALA A 94 17.29 -5.06 4.77
C ALA A 94 15.99 -4.29 5.07
N PHE A 95 16.11 -3.07 5.61
CA PHE A 95 14.94 -2.22 5.86
C PHE A 95 14.24 -1.78 4.57
N ASP A 96 14.96 -1.36 3.53
CA ASP A 96 14.38 -1.03 2.20
C ASP A 96 13.52 -2.19 1.66
N THR A 97 13.97 -3.42 1.90
CA THR A 97 13.25 -4.64 1.49
C THR A 97 11.99 -4.85 2.31
N ILE A 98 12.07 -4.64 3.63
CA ILE A 98 10.90 -4.69 4.52
C ILE A 98 9.88 -3.63 4.09
N GLU A 99 10.32 -2.41 3.79
CA GLU A 99 9.43 -1.35 3.35
C GLU A 99 8.69 -1.71 2.07
N LEU A 100 9.41 -2.26 1.12
CA LEU A 100 8.91 -2.65 -0.17
C LEU A 100 7.87 -3.77 -0.07
N VAL A 101 8.17 -4.80 0.72
CA VAL A 101 7.23 -5.88 1.04
C VAL A 101 6.01 -5.32 1.76
N ALA A 102 6.20 -4.40 2.72
CA ALA A 102 5.10 -3.82 3.48
C ALA A 102 4.17 -2.93 2.62
N ALA A 103 4.72 -2.03 1.80
CA ALA A 103 3.93 -1.23 0.86
C ALA A 103 3.11 -2.11 -0.09
N THR A 104 3.77 -3.11 -0.68
CA THR A 104 3.09 -4.07 -1.55
C THR A 104 1.95 -4.74 -0.80
N ALA A 105 2.22 -5.30 0.39
CA ALA A 105 1.23 -6.03 1.16
C ALA A 105 0.01 -5.16 1.44
N VAL A 106 0.21 -3.89 1.82
CA VAL A 106 -0.87 -2.92 2.07
C VAL A 106 -1.71 -2.69 0.81
N VAL A 107 -1.07 -2.41 -0.33
CA VAL A 107 -1.77 -2.16 -1.60
C VAL A 107 -2.54 -3.39 -2.04
N VAL A 108 -1.89 -4.56 -2.09
CA VAL A 108 -2.53 -5.82 -2.53
C VAL A 108 -3.70 -6.18 -1.61
N TYR A 109 -3.53 -6.03 -0.30
CA TYR A 109 -4.58 -6.28 0.68
C TYR A 109 -5.79 -5.35 0.47
N GLY A 110 -5.55 -4.05 0.31
CA GLY A 110 -6.60 -3.07 0.06
C GLY A 110 -7.28 -3.25 -1.30
N GLN A 111 -6.51 -3.48 -2.36
CA GLN A 111 -7.03 -3.63 -3.72
C GLN A 111 -7.90 -4.88 -3.86
N ARG A 112 -7.49 -6.00 -3.26
CA ARG A 112 -8.32 -7.23 -3.25
C ARG A 112 -9.66 -6.99 -2.57
N ALA A 113 -9.66 -6.29 -1.44
CA ALA A 113 -10.87 -5.93 -0.72
C ALA A 113 -11.78 -5.01 -1.54
N LEU A 114 -11.21 -3.98 -2.18
CA LEU A 114 -11.95 -3.09 -3.08
C LEU A 114 -12.54 -3.85 -4.27
N ASN A 115 -11.78 -4.73 -4.92
CA ASN A 115 -12.29 -5.52 -6.05
C ASN A 115 -13.44 -6.45 -5.64
N VAL A 116 -13.38 -7.06 -4.45
CA VAL A 116 -14.50 -7.84 -3.89
C VAL A 116 -15.74 -6.98 -3.74
N TYR A 117 -15.58 -5.79 -3.16
CA TYR A 117 -16.70 -4.85 -3.01
C TYR A 117 -17.27 -4.39 -4.36
N TRP A 118 -16.40 -4.02 -5.32
CA TRP A 118 -16.80 -3.57 -6.65
C TRP A 118 -17.54 -4.63 -7.47
N ARG A 119 -17.21 -5.91 -7.28
CA ARG A 119 -17.94 -7.03 -7.89
C ARG A 119 -19.30 -7.27 -7.27
N ALA A 120 -19.45 -7.01 -5.97
CA ALA A 120 -20.67 -7.32 -5.22
C ALA A 120 -21.69 -6.18 -5.19
N ARG A 121 -21.26 -4.93 -5.36
CA ARG A 121 -22.16 -3.78 -5.23
C ARG A 121 -23.13 -3.65 -6.42
N PRO A 122 -24.32 -3.07 -6.21
CA PRO A 122 -25.21 -2.70 -7.32
C PRO A 122 -24.62 -1.57 -8.17
N GLY A 123 -24.84 -1.61 -9.48
CA GLY A 123 -24.46 -0.54 -10.42
C GLY A 123 -23.61 -1.03 -11.59
N PRO A 124 -23.12 -0.10 -12.43
CA PRO A 124 -22.23 -0.44 -13.53
C PRO A 124 -20.96 -1.12 -13.02
N SER A 125 -20.49 -2.14 -13.75
CA SER A 125 -19.23 -2.81 -13.44
C SER A 125 -18.10 -1.78 -13.45
N MET A 126 -17.35 -1.70 -12.35
CA MET A 126 -16.05 -1.02 -12.36
C MET A 126 -15.01 -2.01 -12.85
N GLU A 127 -14.18 -1.56 -13.80
CA GLU A 127 -13.02 -2.30 -14.25
C GLU A 127 -12.11 -2.58 -13.03
N GLU A 128 -11.69 -3.83 -12.83
CA GLU A 128 -10.77 -4.16 -11.75
C GLU A 128 -9.42 -3.49 -12.03
N ARG A 129 -9.02 -2.52 -11.20
CA ARG A 129 -7.94 -1.59 -11.55
C ARG A 129 -6.52 -2.09 -11.28
N MET A 130 -6.33 -3.20 -10.56
CA MET A 130 -4.99 -3.81 -10.47
C MET A 130 -5.02 -5.24 -9.93
N LEU A 131 -4.26 -6.14 -10.58
CA LEU A 131 -3.86 -7.46 -10.07
C LEU A 131 -2.66 -8.13 -10.81
N SER A 132 -2.15 -7.62 -11.95
CA SER A 132 -0.96 -8.22 -12.63
C SER A 132 0.32 -7.39 -12.54
N THR A 133 0.23 -6.07 -12.65
CA THR A 133 1.37 -5.14 -12.58
C THR A 133 1.98 -5.01 -11.19
N ASP A 134 1.18 -5.24 -10.13
CA ASP A 134 1.67 -5.29 -8.75
C ASP A 134 2.62 -6.48 -8.52
N TRP A 135 2.30 -7.65 -9.07
CA TRP A 135 3.21 -8.80 -9.00
C TRP A 135 4.51 -8.58 -9.75
N ILE A 136 4.47 -7.84 -10.85
CA ILE A 136 5.69 -7.45 -11.58
C ILE A 136 6.52 -6.50 -10.72
N ALA A 137 5.89 -5.53 -10.05
CA ALA A 137 6.59 -4.64 -9.12
C ALA A 137 7.23 -5.40 -7.95
N VAL A 138 6.52 -6.38 -7.38
CA VAL A 138 7.03 -7.29 -6.33
C VAL A 138 8.16 -8.18 -6.83
N ALA A 139 8.05 -8.71 -8.04
CA ALA A 139 9.07 -9.55 -8.63
C ALA A 139 10.33 -8.74 -8.93
N ALA A 140 10.19 -7.53 -9.48
CA ALA A 140 11.30 -6.62 -9.75
C ALA A 140 11.99 -6.16 -8.46
N ALA A 141 11.20 -5.86 -7.43
CA ALA A 141 11.64 -5.58 -6.07
C ALA A 141 12.49 -6.71 -5.46
N ALA A 142 11.96 -7.93 -5.49
CA ALA A 142 12.64 -9.11 -4.99
C ALA A 142 13.93 -9.39 -5.79
N ALA A 143 13.89 -9.26 -7.12
CA ALA A 143 15.06 -9.42 -7.97
C ALA A 143 16.15 -8.39 -7.65
N TYR A 144 15.77 -7.12 -7.48
CA TYR A 144 16.71 -6.05 -7.09
C TYR A 144 17.36 -6.33 -5.73
N PHE A 145 16.58 -6.74 -4.73
CA PHE A 145 17.13 -7.14 -3.44
C PHE A 145 18.10 -8.31 -3.54
N LEU A 146 17.75 -9.36 -4.30
CA LEU A 146 18.61 -10.52 -4.52
C LEU A 146 19.93 -10.14 -5.21
N THR A 147 19.91 -9.21 -6.18
CA THR A 147 21.15 -8.72 -6.80
C THR A 147 22.08 -8.03 -5.82
N TRP A 148 21.53 -7.31 -4.84
CA TRP A 148 22.32 -6.68 -3.78
C TRP A 148 22.92 -7.71 -2.81
N ILE A 149 22.14 -8.70 -2.37
CA ILE A 149 22.67 -9.81 -1.56
C ILE A 149 23.84 -10.49 -2.29
N LEU A 150 23.66 -10.84 -3.56
CA LEU A 150 24.69 -11.50 -4.36
C LEU A 150 25.95 -10.64 -4.46
N THR A 151 25.80 -9.33 -4.65
CA THR A 151 26.92 -8.38 -4.70
C THR A 151 27.68 -8.39 -3.38
N TYR A 152 27.01 -8.29 -2.23
CA TYR A 152 27.66 -8.31 -0.91
C TYR A 152 28.35 -9.64 -0.57
N VAL A 153 27.71 -10.77 -0.90
CA VAL A 153 28.27 -12.10 -0.63
C VAL A 153 29.51 -12.34 -1.50
N THR A 154 29.53 -11.83 -2.74
CA THR A 154 30.67 -12.03 -3.66
C THR A 154 31.83 -11.08 -3.42
N THR A 155 31.61 -9.84 -2.96
CA THR A 155 32.72 -8.94 -2.55
C THR A 155 33.33 -9.27 -1.20
N SER A 156 32.58 -9.87 -0.27
CA SER A 156 33.13 -10.28 1.05
C SER A 156 33.98 -11.55 1.01
N SER A 157 33.96 -12.28 -0.11
CA SER A 157 34.71 -13.52 -0.32
C SER A 157 36.03 -13.38 -1.11
N ASN A 158 36.46 -12.15 -1.42
CA ASN A 158 37.75 -11.82 -2.04
C ASN A 158 38.60 -10.94 -1.12
#